data_AF-A0A7F8QMI5-F1
#
_entry.id   AF-A0A7F8QMI5-F1
#
_cell.length_a   1.000
_cell.length_b   1.000
_cell.length_c   1.000
_cell.angle_alpha   90.00
_cell.angle_beta   90.00
_cell.angle_gamma   90.00
#
_symmetry.space_group_name_H-M   'P 1'
#
loop_
_entity.id
_entity.type
_entity.pdbx_description
1 polymer ?
#
loop_
_entity_poly.entity_id
_entity_poly.type
_entity_poly.pdbx_seq_one_letter_code
_entity_poly.pdbx_strand_id
1 'polypeptide(L)'
;MTATAGGPGTAHMIEADVLLPSDGSEYSQPIMAHPPETNSDNTLQEWLTAVIKSSKGIKLDFKSLAAVEPSMMLLESVKRHLKRPVWINADILPGPNGNSRVVDAKPFIDMVTSFFPDVTFSLGWTTGWHPEKVNEGYSWTMVKEMEYICKELKQPVTFPVRAALVRQSCSQLLWLLKKSNRYLLTSSCDQ
;
A
#
# COMPACT_ATOMS: atom_id res chain seq x y z
N MET A 1 33.33 -4.69 21.49
CA MET A 1 32.35 -3.69 21.02
C MET A 1 31.19 -4.44 20.41
N THR A 2 30.14 -4.67 21.19
CA THR A 2 28.93 -5.40 20.78
C THR A 2 28.04 -4.48 19.96
N ALA A 3 27.89 -4.76 18.67
CA ALA A 3 26.84 -4.19 17.84
C ALA A 3 25.52 -4.85 18.23
N THR A 4 24.61 -4.09 18.83
CA THR A 4 23.24 -4.52 19.08
C THR A 4 22.53 -4.69 17.74
N ALA A 5 22.26 -5.94 17.37
CA ALA A 5 21.28 -6.28 16.37
C ALA A 5 19.90 -5.81 16.89
N GLY A 6 19.41 -4.69 16.36
CA GLY A 6 18.00 -4.33 16.51
C GLY A 6 17.18 -5.37 15.75
N GLY A 7 16.48 -6.25 16.48
CA GLY A 7 15.49 -7.13 15.88
C GLY A 7 14.42 -6.33 15.13
N PRO A 8 13.66 -6.95 14.22
CA PRO A 8 12.55 -6.28 13.55
C PRO A 8 11.52 -5.89 14.61
N GLY A 9 11.58 -4.66 15.08
CA GLY A 9 10.59 -4.11 15.99
C GLY A 9 9.24 -4.19 15.27
N THR A 10 8.23 -4.73 15.94
CA THR A 10 6.84 -4.68 15.51
C THR A 10 6.48 -3.20 15.28
N ALA A 11 6.57 -2.75 14.03
CA ALA A 11 6.16 -1.41 13.65
C ALA A 11 4.63 -1.41 13.66
N HIS A 12 4.04 -0.85 14.71
CA HIS A 12 2.62 -0.54 14.71
C HIS A 12 2.39 0.56 13.68
N MET A 13 1.56 0.27 12.68
CA MET A 13 1.19 1.21 11.62
C MET A 13 -0.20 1.77 11.90
N ILE A 14 -0.44 3.03 11.51
CA ILE A 14 -1.79 3.59 11.35
C ILE A 14 -2.05 3.65 9.85
N GLU A 15 -3.13 3.02 9.42
CA GLU A 15 -3.52 2.96 8.02
C GLU A 15 -4.60 3.99 7.70
N ALA A 16 -4.60 4.44 6.46
CA ALA A 16 -5.44 5.49 5.91
C ALA A 16 -5.83 5.15 4.48
N ASP A 17 -7.11 4.87 4.21
CA ASP A 17 -7.61 4.90 2.84
C ASP A 17 -7.75 6.35 2.37
N VAL A 18 -7.14 6.66 1.24
CA VAL A 18 -7.06 8.03 0.71
C VAL A 18 -7.78 8.11 -0.63
N LEU A 19 -8.76 9.00 -0.70
CA LEU A 19 -9.51 9.31 -1.92
C LEU A 19 -9.44 10.81 -2.21
N LEU A 20 -9.62 11.17 -3.48
CA LEU A 20 -9.92 12.54 -3.88
C LEU A 20 -11.43 12.63 -4.09
N PRO A 21 -12.14 13.55 -3.41
CA PRO A 21 -13.57 13.76 -3.60
C PRO A 21 -13.89 14.03 -5.07
N SER A 22 -15.02 13.51 -5.54
CA SER A 22 -15.54 13.77 -6.89
C SER A 22 -16.54 14.94 -6.86
N ASP A 23 -16.20 16.03 -6.17
CA ASP A 23 -17.09 17.20 -6.03
C ASP A 23 -16.97 18.20 -7.19
N GLY A 24 -16.08 17.94 -8.15
CA GLY A 24 -15.85 18.78 -9.33
C GLY A 24 -14.97 20.01 -9.07
N SER A 25 -14.44 20.17 -7.86
CA SER A 25 -13.50 21.24 -7.52
C SER A 25 -12.09 20.88 -7.99
N GLU A 26 -11.46 21.77 -8.77
CA GLU A 26 -10.03 21.68 -9.12
C GLU A 26 -9.11 21.76 -7.88
N TYR A 27 -9.64 22.21 -6.74
CA TYR A 27 -8.93 22.36 -5.47
C TYR A 27 -9.35 21.31 -4.43
N SER A 28 -9.94 20.20 -4.89
CA SER A 28 -10.30 19.08 -4.01
C SER A 28 -9.09 18.63 -3.18
N GLN A 29 -9.28 18.52 -1.88
CA GLN A 29 -8.24 18.00 -0.98
C GLN A 29 -8.43 16.49 -0.77
N PRO A 30 -7.35 15.70 -0.62
CA PRO A 30 -7.48 14.30 -0.27
C PRO A 30 -8.18 14.11 1.07
N ILE A 31 -9.08 13.14 1.13
CA ILE A 31 -9.85 12.78 2.31
C ILE A 31 -9.60 11.33 2.72
N MET A 32 -9.91 11.06 3.98
CA MET A 32 -9.83 9.73 4.58
C MET A 32 -11.16 9.01 4.38
N ALA A 33 -11.23 8.11 3.39
CA ALA A 33 -12.47 7.43 3.00
C ALA A 33 -12.18 6.08 2.33
N HIS A 34 -13.04 5.08 2.55
CA HIS A 34 -12.92 3.75 1.97
C HIS A 34 -14.19 3.40 1.19
N PRO A 35 -14.09 2.98 -0.09
CA PRO A 35 -15.25 2.58 -0.89
C PRO A 35 -16.12 1.51 -0.19
N PRO A 36 -17.45 1.58 -0.29
CA PRO A 36 -18.23 2.43 -1.19
C PRO A 36 -18.43 3.87 -0.68
N GLU A 37 -18.01 4.20 0.54
CA GLU A 37 -18.09 5.56 1.08
C GLU A 37 -16.96 6.41 0.47
N THR A 38 -17.32 7.33 -0.43
CA THR A 38 -16.36 8.17 -1.16
C THR A 38 -16.28 9.61 -0.65
N ASN A 39 -17.00 9.92 0.43
CA ASN A 39 -17.03 11.25 1.06
C ASN A 39 -16.70 11.10 2.56
N SER A 40 -16.02 12.09 3.12
CA SER A 40 -15.61 12.10 4.54
C SER A 40 -15.29 13.53 4.95
N ASP A 41 -15.67 13.90 6.17
CA ASP A 41 -15.32 15.20 6.77
C ASP A 41 -13.86 15.24 7.27
N ASN A 42 -13.15 14.11 7.25
CA ASN A 42 -11.79 14.01 7.73
C ASN A 42 -10.80 14.12 6.56
N THR A 43 -10.10 15.24 6.49
CA THR A 43 -9.06 15.46 5.46
C THR A 43 -7.80 14.67 5.77
N LEU A 44 -7.02 14.34 4.73
CA LEU A 44 -5.69 13.75 4.92
C LEU A 44 -4.77 14.68 5.71
N GLN A 45 -4.89 16.00 5.54
CA GLN A 45 -4.08 16.98 6.25
C GLN A 45 -4.33 16.96 7.76
N GLU A 46 -5.60 16.91 8.19
CA GLU A 46 -5.97 16.81 9.60
C GLU A 46 -5.50 15.47 10.19
N TRP A 47 -5.70 14.39 9.45
CA TRP A 47 -5.21 13.07 9.85
C TRP A 47 -3.69 13.05 10.01
N LEU A 48 -2.93 13.60 9.04
CA LEU A 48 -1.47 13.73 9.12
C LEU A 48 -1.05 14.53 10.36
N THR A 49 -1.73 15.65 10.63
CA THR A 49 -1.47 16.50 11.81
C THR A 49 -1.69 15.75 13.13
N ALA A 50 -2.64 14.81 13.16
CA ALA A 50 -2.88 13.97 14.33
C ALA A 50 -1.83 12.86 14.46
N VAL A 51 -1.52 12.12 13.39
CA VAL A 51 -0.65 10.94 13.46
C VAL A 51 0.84 11.26 13.61
N ILE A 52 1.30 12.44 13.18
CA ILE A 52 2.69 12.87 13.44
C ILE A 52 3.00 13.03 14.93
N LYS A 53 1.98 13.17 15.78
CA LYS A 53 2.11 13.21 17.24
C LYS A 53 2.20 11.82 17.86
N SER A 54 1.92 10.77 17.07
CA SER A 54 1.98 9.38 17.52
C SER A 54 3.40 8.80 17.39
N SER A 55 3.63 7.66 18.03
CA SER A 55 4.88 6.91 17.89
C SER A 55 4.82 5.84 16.79
N LYS A 56 3.76 5.80 15.98
CA LYS A 56 3.47 4.75 14.99
C LYS A 56 3.96 5.14 13.60
N GLY A 57 4.22 4.13 12.75
CA GLY A 57 4.39 4.36 11.32
C GLY A 57 3.04 4.63 10.64
N ILE A 58 3.07 5.08 9.39
CA ILE A 58 1.85 5.36 8.63
C ILE A 58 1.83 4.56 7.33
N LYS A 59 0.64 4.11 6.93
CA LYS A 59 0.39 3.44 5.65
C LYS A 59 -0.75 4.19 4.94
N LEU A 60 -0.46 4.80 3.80
CA LEU A 60 -1.47 5.46 2.97
C LEU A 60 -1.89 4.51 1.84
N ASP A 61 -3.17 4.16 1.78
CA ASP A 61 -3.76 3.24 0.81
C ASP A 61 -4.56 4.00 -0.26
N PHE A 62 -4.09 3.91 -1.51
CA PHE A 62 -4.66 4.62 -2.64
C PHE A 62 -5.51 3.68 -3.50
N LYS A 63 -6.74 4.11 -3.80
CA LYS A 63 -7.65 3.41 -4.73
C LYS A 63 -7.67 4.02 -6.14
N SER A 64 -7.05 5.18 -6.33
CA SER A 64 -6.96 5.86 -7.63
C SER A 64 -5.72 6.75 -7.70
N LEU A 65 -5.28 7.07 -8.92
CA LEU A 65 -4.18 8.00 -9.16
C LEU A 65 -4.51 9.44 -8.75
N ALA A 66 -5.78 9.82 -8.81
CA ALA A 66 -6.21 11.21 -8.61
C ALA A 66 -5.77 11.77 -7.24
N ALA A 67 -5.75 10.93 -6.21
CA ALA A 67 -5.37 11.36 -4.86
C ALA A 67 -3.85 11.35 -4.63
N VAL A 68 -3.05 10.71 -5.50
CA VAL A 68 -1.64 10.41 -5.21
C VAL A 68 -0.81 11.69 -5.12
N GLU A 69 -0.81 12.51 -6.17
CA GLU A 69 0.01 13.73 -6.22
C GLU A 69 -0.38 14.75 -5.12
N PRO A 70 -1.67 15.09 -4.91
CA PRO A 70 -2.05 15.97 -3.81
C PRO A 70 -1.66 15.42 -2.43
N SER A 71 -1.73 14.09 -2.25
CA SER A 71 -1.31 13.46 -1.00
C SER A 71 0.21 13.48 -0.80
N MET A 72 1.00 13.31 -1.86
CA MET A 72 2.46 13.41 -1.79
C MET A 72 2.90 14.83 -1.43
N MET A 73 2.23 15.86 -1.96
CA MET A 73 2.48 17.25 -1.59
C MET A 73 2.22 17.51 -0.11
N LEU A 74 1.08 17.03 0.43
CA LEU A 74 0.78 17.13 1.86
C LEU A 74 1.79 16.37 2.72
N LEU A 75 2.16 15.16 2.30
CA LEU A 75 3.11 14.33 3.02
C LEU A 75 4.52 14.96 3.06
N GLU A 76 4.96 15.58 1.96
CA GLU A 76 6.25 16.28 1.86
C GLU A 76 6.29 17.46 2.84
N SER A 77 5.17 18.18 3.00
CA SER A 77 5.07 19.31 3.94
C SER A 77 5.32 18.91 5.41
N VAL A 78 5.00 17.67 5.78
CA VAL A 78 5.20 17.14 7.14
C VAL A 78 6.41 16.21 7.27
N LYS A 79 7.17 15.97 6.19
CA LYS A 79 8.27 14.99 6.11
C LYS A 79 9.28 15.06 7.24
N ARG A 80 9.65 16.26 7.69
CA ARG A 80 10.59 16.46 8.81
C ARG A 80 10.10 15.90 10.14
N HIS A 81 8.78 15.77 10.31
CA HIS A 81 8.11 15.24 11.49
C HIS A 81 7.85 13.73 11.42
N LEU A 82 7.97 13.12 10.24
CA LEU A 82 7.83 11.68 10.04
C LEU A 82 9.10 10.97 10.53
N LYS A 83 9.11 10.58 11.82
CA LYS A 83 10.23 9.85 12.45
C LYS A 83 10.08 8.33 12.37
N ARG A 84 9.02 7.84 11.74
CA ARG A 84 8.65 6.42 11.64
C ARG A 84 8.44 6.05 10.17
N PRO A 85 8.45 4.74 9.84
CA PRO A 85 8.25 4.30 8.45
C PRO A 85 6.96 4.85 7.84
N VAL A 86 7.07 5.23 6.57
CA VAL A 86 5.95 5.63 5.72
C VAL A 86 5.82 4.56 4.65
N TRP A 87 4.64 3.95 4.57
CA TRP A 87 4.30 2.97 3.55
C TRP A 87 3.27 3.56 2.60
N ILE A 88 3.48 3.38 1.31
CA ILE A 88 2.57 3.84 0.27
C ILE A 88 2.00 2.61 -0.44
N ASN A 89 0.70 2.43 -0.30
CA ASN A 89 -0.03 1.24 -0.70
C ASN A 89 -0.94 1.49 -1.90
N ALA A 90 -0.97 0.54 -2.82
CA ALA A 90 -2.01 0.46 -3.86
C ALA A 90 -2.12 -0.97 -4.39
N ASP A 91 -3.32 -1.36 -4.78
CA ASP A 91 -3.54 -2.54 -5.60
C ASP A 91 -3.27 -2.20 -7.07
N ILE A 92 -2.11 -2.62 -7.55
CA ILE A 92 -1.62 -2.25 -8.89
C ILE A 92 -1.81 -3.35 -9.94
N LEU A 93 -2.27 -4.53 -9.50
CA LEU A 93 -2.51 -5.68 -10.36
C LEU A 93 -3.85 -6.36 -10.02
N PRO A 94 -4.50 -7.01 -11.00
CA PRO A 94 -5.67 -7.84 -10.71
C PRO A 94 -5.23 -9.12 -10.00
N GLY A 95 -5.93 -9.47 -8.91
CA GLY A 95 -5.66 -10.67 -8.13
C GLY A 95 -6.83 -11.63 -8.12
N PRO A 96 -6.73 -12.70 -7.31
CA PRO A 96 -7.75 -13.74 -7.27
C PRO A 96 -9.10 -13.19 -6.83
N ASN A 97 -10.12 -13.46 -7.65
CA ASN A 97 -11.51 -13.01 -7.45
C ASN A 97 -11.67 -11.48 -7.34
N GLY A 98 -10.65 -10.68 -7.67
CA GLY A 98 -10.71 -9.22 -7.63
C GLY A 98 -11.57 -8.66 -8.76
N ASN A 99 -12.49 -7.76 -8.44
CA ASN A 99 -13.37 -7.07 -9.40
C ASN A 99 -13.22 -5.54 -9.38
N SER A 100 -12.51 -5.00 -8.39
CA SER A 100 -12.18 -3.58 -8.29
C SER A 100 -11.21 -3.15 -9.39
N ARG A 101 -11.26 -1.86 -9.75
CA ARG A 101 -10.25 -1.24 -10.61
C ARG A 101 -8.90 -1.20 -9.90
N VAL A 102 -7.85 -1.51 -10.64
CA VAL A 102 -6.46 -1.37 -10.18
C VAL A 102 -5.98 0.06 -10.37
N VAL A 103 -4.96 0.45 -9.61
CA VAL A 103 -4.20 1.68 -9.83
C VAL A 103 -3.10 1.39 -10.86
N ASP A 104 -2.96 2.23 -11.89
CA ASP A 104 -1.90 2.03 -12.89
C ASP A 104 -0.50 2.10 -12.25
N ALA A 105 0.24 1.00 -12.33
CA ALA A 105 1.47 0.79 -11.58
C ALA A 105 2.55 1.85 -11.88
N LYS A 106 2.84 2.09 -13.16
CA LYS A 106 3.95 2.98 -13.57
C LYS A 106 3.74 4.43 -13.10
N PRO A 107 2.64 5.12 -13.44
CA PRO A 107 2.43 6.51 -12.97
C PRO A 107 2.36 6.60 -11.45
N PHE A 108 1.80 5.61 -10.75
CA PHE A 108 1.80 5.56 -9.29
C PHE A 108 3.22 5.52 -8.71
N ILE A 109 4.03 4.55 -9.16
CA ILE A 109 5.41 4.36 -8.70
C ILE A 109 6.27 5.58 -9.02
N ASP A 110 6.18 6.12 -10.24
CA ASP A 110 6.95 7.28 -10.67
C ASP A 110 6.60 8.52 -9.83
N MET A 111 5.31 8.77 -9.61
CA MET A 111 4.84 9.90 -8.81
C MET A 111 5.36 9.80 -7.37
N VAL A 112 5.15 8.67 -6.71
CA VAL A 112 5.60 8.46 -5.32
C VAL A 112 7.12 8.56 -5.21
N THR A 113 7.86 7.94 -6.13
CA THR A 113 9.34 7.94 -6.12
C THR A 113 9.91 9.34 -6.31
N SER A 114 9.23 10.22 -7.06
CA SER A 114 9.70 11.58 -7.28
C SER A 114 9.71 12.44 -6.00
N PHE A 115 8.81 12.17 -5.05
CA PHE A 115 8.76 12.83 -3.74
C PHE A 115 9.53 12.06 -2.65
N PHE A 116 9.39 10.74 -2.63
CA PHE A 116 9.91 9.86 -1.59
C PHE A 116 10.73 8.69 -2.18
N PRO A 117 11.99 8.94 -2.60
CA PRO A 117 12.83 7.90 -3.20
C PRO A 117 13.13 6.74 -2.25
N ASP A 118 13.08 6.97 -0.94
CA ASP A 118 13.40 5.97 0.11
C ASP A 118 12.15 5.39 0.79
N VAL A 119 10.96 5.54 0.19
CA VAL A 119 9.70 5.02 0.75
C VAL A 119 9.69 3.50 0.81
N THR A 120 8.81 2.90 1.62
CA THR A 120 8.45 1.49 1.46
C THR A 120 7.17 1.40 0.64
N PHE A 121 7.23 0.66 -0.46
CA PHE A 121 6.04 0.36 -1.24
C PHE A 121 5.27 -0.82 -0.64
N SER A 122 3.94 -0.74 -0.67
CA SER A 122 3.04 -1.84 -0.33
C SER A 122 2.17 -2.14 -1.54
N LEU A 123 2.66 -3.00 -2.44
CA LEU A 123 2.05 -3.20 -3.76
C LEU A 123 1.24 -4.48 -3.75
N GLY A 124 -0.07 -4.32 -3.89
CA GLY A 124 -1.03 -5.40 -3.77
C GLY A 124 -1.64 -5.83 -5.10
N TRP A 125 -2.54 -6.79 -4.96
CA TRP A 125 -3.48 -7.16 -5.99
C TRP A 125 -4.88 -6.91 -5.47
N THR A 126 -5.81 -6.51 -6.36
CA THR A 126 -7.22 -6.54 -6.00
C THR A 126 -7.62 -7.98 -5.68
N THR A 127 -8.32 -8.20 -4.57
CA THR A 127 -8.75 -9.54 -4.17
C THR A 127 -10.21 -9.55 -3.80
N GLY A 128 -10.88 -10.65 -4.11
CA GLY A 128 -12.22 -10.95 -3.63
C GLY A 128 -12.21 -12.21 -2.77
N TRP A 129 -13.20 -12.32 -1.90
CA TRP A 129 -13.48 -13.56 -1.19
C TRP A 129 -14.97 -13.88 -1.27
N HIS A 130 -15.28 -15.16 -1.50
CA HIS A 130 -16.65 -15.64 -1.59
C HIS A 130 -16.84 -16.87 -0.67
N PRO A 131 -17.82 -16.84 0.27
CA PRO A 131 -18.05 -17.96 1.19
C PRO A 131 -18.50 -19.24 0.49
N GLU A 132 -19.19 -19.10 -0.65
CA GLU A 132 -19.84 -20.19 -1.37
C GLU A 132 -19.00 -20.76 -2.53
N LYS A 133 -17.78 -20.24 -2.74
CA LYS A 133 -16.91 -20.65 -3.85
C LYS A 133 -15.55 -21.08 -3.35
N VAL A 134 -14.88 -21.93 -4.14
CA VAL A 134 -13.45 -22.16 -3.97
C VAL A 134 -12.73 -20.85 -4.26
N ASN A 135 -12.10 -20.28 -3.25
CA ASN A 135 -11.29 -19.09 -3.41
C ASN A 135 -9.93 -19.51 -3.95
N GLU A 136 -9.74 -19.30 -5.26
CA GLU A 136 -8.43 -19.51 -5.88
C GLU A 136 -7.38 -18.60 -5.25
N GLY A 137 -6.16 -19.11 -5.13
CA GLY A 137 -5.03 -18.32 -4.68
C GLY A 137 -4.39 -17.52 -5.81
N TYR A 138 -3.43 -16.66 -5.47
CA TYR A 138 -2.50 -16.03 -6.39
C TYR A 138 -1.85 -17.06 -7.32
N SER A 139 -2.03 -16.86 -8.62
CA SER A 139 -1.48 -17.71 -9.67
C SER A 139 -0.01 -17.42 -9.95
N TRP A 140 0.65 -18.31 -10.70
CA TRP A 140 2.02 -18.08 -11.16
C TRP A 140 2.16 -16.83 -12.02
N THR A 141 1.16 -16.56 -12.87
CA THR A 141 1.13 -15.36 -13.72
C THR A 141 1.11 -14.11 -12.86
N MET A 142 0.21 -14.07 -11.85
CA MET A 142 0.07 -12.92 -10.95
C MET A 142 1.36 -12.58 -10.20
N VAL A 143 2.05 -13.57 -9.63
CA VAL A 143 3.29 -13.30 -8.88
C VAL A 143 4.48 -12.97 -9.79
N LYS A 144 4.51 -13.50 -11.02
CA LYS A 144 5.55 -13.15 -12.01
C LYS A 144 5.38 -11.74 -12.55
N GLU A 145 4.14 -11.29 -12.73
CA GLU A 145 3.86 -9.93 -13.16
C GLU A 145 4.23 -8.91 -12.07
N MET A 146 3.90 -9.20 -10.81
CA MET A 146 4.35 -8.38 -9.68
C MET A 146 5.88 -8.33 -9.57
N GLU A 147 6.55 -9.47 -9.76
CA GLU A 147 8.02 -9.53 -9.79
C GLU A 147 8.61 -8.67 -10.92
N TYR A 148 8.01 -8.74 -12.12
CA TYR A 148 8.45 -7.96 -13.27
C TYR A 148 8.39 -6.45 -13.02
N ILE A 149 7.35 -5.98 -12.32
CA ILE A 149 7.23 -4.57 -11.92
C ILE A 149 8.25 -4.22 -10.82
N CYS A 150 8.36 -5.06 -9.79
CA CYS A 150 9.11 -4.73 -8.58
C CYS A 150 10.63 -4.87 -8.73
N LYS A 151 11.13 -5.67 -9.68
CA LYS A 151 12.57 -5.95 -9.82
C LYS A 151 13.41 -4.69 -10.09
N GLU A 152 12.81 -3.69 -10.73
CA GLU A 152 13.47 -2.41 -11.07
C GLU A 152 13.44 -1.39 -9.93
N LEU A 153 12.55 -1.58 -8.94
CA LEU A 153 12.49 -0.73 -7.76
C LEU A 153 13.79 -0.86 -6.97
N LYS A 154 14.16 0.18 -6.22
CA LYS A 154 15.29 0.14 -5.26
C LYS A 154 14.82 0.10 -3.81
N GLN A 155 13.59 0.52 -3.59
CA GLN A 155 12.89 0.61 -2.32
C GLN A 155 12.60 -0.78 -1.72
N PRO A 156 12.40 -0.89 -0.39
CA PRO A 156 11.71 -2.02 0.20
C PRO A 156 10.30 -2.17 -0.38
N VAL A 157 9.87 -3.42 -0.61
CA VAL A 157 8.53 -3.73 -1.11
C VAL A 157 7.88 -4.74 -0.20
N THR A 158 6.69 -4.38 0.29
CA THR A 158 5.79 -5.30 0.98
C THR A 158 4.67 -5.68 0.03
N PHE A 159 4.22 -6.93 0.10
CA PHE A 159 3.07 -7.41 -0.66
C PHE A 159 1.94 -7.72 0.32
N PRO A 160 0.90 -6.85 0.40
CA PRO A 160 -0.29 -7.15 1.18
C PRO A 160 -1.02 -8.32 0.51
N VAL A 161 -1.18 -9.40 1.26
CA VAL A 161 -1.90 -10.60 0.82
C VAL A 161 -3.09 -10.88 1.71
N ARG A 162 -4.20 -11.29 1.09
CA ARG A 162 -5.38 -11.74 1.82
C ARG A 162 -5.05 -13.06 2.52
N ALA A 163 -5.15 -13.08 3.85
CA ALA A 163 -4.77 -14.25 4.66
C ALA A 163 -5.46 -15.56 4.20
N ALA A 164 -6.72 -15.46 3.79
CA ALA A 164 -7.53 -16.59 3.32
C ALA A 164 -6.97 -17.27 2.05
N LEU A 165 -6.13 -16.59 1.27
CA LEU A 165 -5.58 -17.08 0.00
C LEU A 165 -4.15 -17.62 0.13
N VAL A 166 -3.49 -17.37 1.26
CA VAL A 166 -2.06 -17.71 1.46
C VAL A 166 -1.81 -19.20 1.35
N ARG A 167 -2.70 -20.03 1.91
CA ARG A 167 -2.53 -21.49 1.90
C ARG A 167 -2.50 -22.05 0.48
N GLN A 168 -3.36 -21.53 -0.39
CA GLN A 168 -3.47 -21.94 -1.79
C GLN A 168 -2.30 -21.42 -2.65
N SER A 169 -1.61 -20.38 -2.18
CA SER A 169 -0.56 -19.67 -2.92
C SER A 169 0.84 -19.79 -2.33
N CYS A 170 1.03 -20.69 -1.37
CA CYS A 170 2.28 -20.79 -0.61
C CYS A 170 3.51 -20.88 -1.53
N SER A 171 3.47 -21.75 -2.55
CA SER A 171 4.58 -21.92 -3.50
C SER A 171 4.87 -20.65 -4.32
N GLN A 172 3.82 -19.96 -4.78
CA GLN A 172 3.91 -18.74 -5.59
C GLN A 172 4.46 -17.57 -4.77
N LEU A 173 3.93 -17.37 -3.56
CA LEU A 173 4.36 -16.30 -2.66
C LEU A 173 5.79 -16.52 -2.15
N LEU A 174 6.15 -17.75 -1.79
CA LEU A 174 7.52 -18.09 -1.41
C LEU A 174 8.51 -17.91 -2.56
N TRP A 175 8.10 -18.22 -3.80
CA TRP A 175 8.93 -17.95 -4.97
C TRP A 175 9.17 -16.45 -5.17
N LEU A 176 8.12 -15.63 -5.02
CA LEU A 176 8.23 -14.17 -5.12
C LEU A 176 9.19 -13.61 -4.07
N LEU A 177 9.03 -13.99 -2.81
CA LEU A 177 9.91 -13.55 -1.72
C LEU A 177 11.39 -13.90 -1.93
N LYS A 178 11.69 -15.02 -2.60
CA LYS A 178 13.08 -15.42 -2.89
C LYS A 178 13.78 -14.55 -3.95
N LYS A 179 13.05 -13.66 -4.63
CA LYS A 179 13.60 -12.81 -5.70
C LYS A 179 14.42 -11.64 -5.19
N SER A 180 14.12 -11.15 -3.99
CA SER A 180 14.88 -10.06 -3.39
C SER A 180 14.77 -10.10 -1.88
N ASN A 181 15.85 -9.76 -1.18
CA ASN A 181 15.83 -9.54 0.27
C ASN A 181 15.05 -8.28 0.68
N ARG A 182 14.65 -7.45 -0.28
CA ARG A 182 13.79 -6.27 -0.09
C ARG A 182 12.30 -6.62 -0.02
N TYR A 183 11.94 -7.85 -0.37
CA TYR A 183 10.56 -8.29 -0.48
C TYR A 183 10.08 -8.90 0.83
N LEU A 184 8.89 -8.48 1.27
CA LEU A 184 8.24 -8.96 2.49
C LEU A 184 6.75 -9.20 2.21
N LEU A 185 6.14 -10.14 2.91
CA LEU A 185 4.69 -10.31 2.92
C LEU A 185 4.11 -9.57 4.13
N THR A 186 2.96 -8.94 3.92
CA THR A 186 2.11 -8.42 4.99
C THR A 186 0.73 -9.03 4.83
N SER A 187 0.08 -9.40 5.93
CA SER A 187 -1.29 -9.91 5.87
C SER A 187 -2.25 -8.77 6.17
N SER A 188 -3.18 -8.49 5.25
CA SER A 188 -4.37 -7.71 5.59
C SER A 188 -5.45 -8.66 6.10
N CYS A 189 -5.97 -8.37 7.30
CA CYS A 189 -7.27 -8.89 7.72
C CYS A 189 -8.29 -7.86 7.27
N ASP A 190 -8.69 -7.91 6.00
CA ASP A 190 -9.88 -7.18 5.60
C ASP A 190 -11.07 -7.83 6.33
N GLN A 191 -11.82 -7.02 7.08
CA GLN A 191 -13.06 -7.42 7.75
C GLN A 191 -14.16 -7.75 6.73
#